data_AF-A0AAV5KYZ4-F1
#
_entry.id   AF-A0AAV5KYZ4-F1
#
_cell.length_a   1.000
_cell.length_b   1.000
_cell.length_c   1.000
_cell.angle_alpha   90.00
_cell.angle_beta   90.00
_cell.angle_gamma   90.00
#
_symmetry.space_group_name_H-M   'P 1'
#
loop_
_entity.id
_entity.type
_entity.pdbx_description
1 polymer ?
#
loop_
_entity_poly.entity_id
_entity_poly.type
_entity_poly.pdbx_seq_one_letter_code
_entity_poly.pdbx_strand_id
1 'polypeptide(L)'
;MMERVLGPLPQHMALKADRRAEKYFRKGARLDWPDGATSRESMRAVWKLPRLPNLIMQHVDHSAGDLIDLLQGLLRYDPAERLKAREALRHPFFTRDLRRYGYLL
;
A
#
# COMPACT_ATOMS: atom_id res chain seq x y z
N MET A 1 -6.23 4.70 -7.76
CA MET A 1 -4.87 4.99 -7.26
C MET A 1 -4.31 3.82 -6.45
N MET A 2 -4.90 3.49 -5.29
CA MET A 2 -4.39 2.42 -4.42
C MET A 2 -4.17 1.10 -5.16
N GLU A 3 -5.13 0.66 -5.99
CA GLU A 3 -4.96 -0.61 -6.72
C GLU A 3 -3.77 -0.63 -7.68
N ARG A 4 -3.43 0.54 -8.24
CA ARG A 4 -2.26 0.70 -9.11
C ARG A 4 -0.97 0.49 -8.33
N VAL A 5 -0.88 1.06 -7.12
CA VAL A 5 0.34 1.06 -6.30
C VAL A 5 0.51 -0.26 -5.52
N LEU A 6 -0.57 -0.74 -4.89
CA LEU A 6 -0.55 -1.84 -3.91
C LEU A 6 -1.05 -3.18 -4.49
N GLY A 7 -1.91 -3.15 -5.51
CA GLY A 7 -2.56 -4.35 -6.06
C GLY A 7 -4.07 -4.32 -5.86
N PRO A 8 -4.82 -5.30 -6.39
CA PRO A 8 -6.28 -5.28 -6.36
C PRO A 8 -6.82 -5.22 -4.93
N LEU A 9 -7.91 -4.47 -4.73
CA LEU A 9 -8.64 -4.48 -3.46
C LEU A 9 -9.26 -5.87 -3.25
N PRO A 10 -9.11 -6.48 -2.05
CA PRO A 10 -9.76 -7.75 -1.76
C PRO A 10 -11.28 -7.65 -1.91
N GLN A 11 -11.88 -8.59 -2.65
CA GLN A 11 -13.31 -8.58 -2.96
C GLN A 11 -14.19 -8.56 -1.71
N HIS A 12 -13.79 -9.30 -0.67
CA HIS A 12 -14.56 -9.35 0.57
C HIS A 12 -14.67 -7.97 1.24
N MET A 13 -13.71 -7.06 1.03
CA MET A 13 -13.78 -5.70 1.57
C MET A 13 -14.73 -4.83 0.75
N ALA A 14 -14.70 -4.95 -0.58
CA ALA A 14 -15.63 -4.27 -1.46
C ALA A 14 -17.09 -4.68 -1.15
N LEU A 15 -17.32 -5.98 -0.96
CA LEU A 15 -18.65 -6.53 -0.64
C LEU A 15 -19.15 -6.15 0.74
N LYS A 16 -18.24 -5.95 1.71
CA LYS A 16 -18.58 -5.50 3.08
C LYS A 16 -18.65 -3.97 3.21
N ALA A 17 -18.43 -3.22 2.13
CA ALA A 17 -18.42 -1.78 2.19
C ALA A 17 -19.81 -1.24 2.54
N ASP A 18 -19.85 -0.16 3.34
CA ASP A 18 -21.11 0.50 3.69
C ASP A 18 -21.84 1.00 2.43
N ARG A 19 -23.18 1.10 2.50
CA ARG A 19 -24.02 1.57 1.40
C ARG A 19 -23.58 2.93 0.83
N ARG A 20 -23.00 3.82 1.64
CA ARG A 20 -22.46 5.11 1.17
C ARG A 20 -21.27 4.96 0.22
N ALA A 21 -20.55 3.85 0.31
CA ALA A 21 -19.39 3.54 -0.52
C ALA A 21 -19.75 2.80 -1.81
N GLU A 22 -20.98 2.33 -1.97
CA GLU A 22 -21.45 1.56 -3.13
C GLU A 22 -21.21 2.30 -4.46
N LYS A 23 -21.34 3.62 -4.47
CA LYS A 23 -21.05 4.49 -5.62
C LYS A 23 -19.60 4.40 -6.15
N TYR A 24 -18.68 3.84 -5.37
CA TYR A 24 -17.28 3.64 -5.77
C TYR A 24 -17.04 2.26 -6.39
N PHE A 25 -18.05 1.39 -6.45
CA PHE A 25 -17.92 0.02 -6.93
C PHE A 25 -18.87 -0.27 -8.09
N ARG A 26 -18.34 -0.86 -9.17
CA ARG A 26 -19.12 -1.48 -10.23
C ARG A 26 -19.52 -2.89 -9.84
N LYS A 27 -20.81 -3.19 -10.01
CA LYS A 27 -21.41 -4.50 -9.69
C LYS A 27 -21.09 -4.97 -8.26
N GLY A 28 -20.91 -4.02 -7.32
CA GLY A 28 -20.67 -4.29 -5.89
C GLY A 28 -19.33 -4.93 -5.52
N ALA A 29 -18.41 -5.18 -6.47
CA ALA A 29 -17.22 -6.00 -6.20
C ALA A 29 -15.90 -5.45 -6.75
N ARG A 30 -15.94 -4.53 -7.70
CA ARG A 30 -14.73 -3.93 -8.31
C ARG A 30 -14.84 -2.42 -8.30
N LEU A 31 -13.72 -1.70 -8.16
CA LEU A 31 -13.75 -0.25 -8.20
C LEU A 31 -14.36 0.25 -9.52
N ASP A 32 -15.16 1.31 -9.43
CA ASP A 32 -15.64 2.04 -10.59
C ASP A 32 -14.55 2.94 -11.18
N TRP A 33 -13.50 2.30 -11.69
CA TRP A 33 -12.39 2.95 -12.32
C TRP A 33 -11.89 2.06 -13.48
N PRO A 34 -11.51 2.62 -14.64
CA PRO A 34 -11.40 4.05 -14.97
C PRO A 34 -12.72 4.76 -15.29
N ASP A 35 -13.83 4.03 -15.50
CA ASP A 35 -15.06 4.61 -16.04
C ASP A 35 -15.71 5.66 -15.12
N GLY A 36 -15.65 5.46 -13.80
CA GLY A 36 -16.07 6.46 -12.80
C GLY A 36 -15.03 7.53 -12.46
N ALA A 37 -13.95 7.69 -13.25
CA ALA A 37 -12.92 8.69 -12.98
C ALA A 37 -13.41 10.12 -13.28
N THR A 38 -13.03 11.08 -12.43
CA THR A 38 -13.46 12.49 -12.54
C THR A 38 -12.95 13.20 -13.80
N SER A 39 -11.79 12.82 -14.32
CA SER A 39 -11.21 13.44 -15.53
C SER A 39 -10.17 12.55 -16.20
N ARG A 40 -9.86 12.84 -17.47
CA ARG A 40 -8.81 12.15 -18.24
C ARG A 40 -7.42 12.43 -17.67
N GLU A 41 -7.21 13.61 -17.11
CA GLU A 41 -5.98 14.03 -16.45
C GLU A 41 -5.75 13.18 -15.20
N SER A 42 -6.80 12.99 -14.39
CA SER A 42 -6.76 12.12 -13.21
C SER A 42 -6.46 10.67 -13.58
N MET A 43 -7.10 10.14 -14.63
CA MET A 43 -6.79 8.79 -15.13
C MET A 43 -5.32 8.65 -15.55
N ARG A 44 -4.82 9.61 -16.34
CA ARG A 44 -3.42 9.62 -16.78
C ARG A 44 -2.45 9.70 -15.60
N ALA A 45 -2.74 10.52 -14.59
CA ALA A 45 -1.93 10.61 -13.38
C ALA A 45 -1.87 9.26 -12.65
N VAL A 46 -3.01 8.59 -12.48
CA VAL A 46 -3.05 7.26 -11.83
C VAL A 46 -2.30 6.21 -12.65
N TRP A 47 -2.45 6.17 -13.98
CA TRP A 47 -1.73 5.20 -14.82
C TRP A 47 -0.21 5.33 -14.76
N LYS A 48 0.31 6.55 -14.57
CA LYS A 48 1.74 6.82 -14.45
C LYS A 48 2.35 6.38 -13.12
N LEU A 49 1.53 6.04 -12.11
CA LEU A 49 2.05 5.62 -10.82
C LEU A 49 2.76 4.26 -10.93
N PRO A 50 3.98 4.15 -10.38
CA PRO A 50 4.66 2.87 -10.23
C PRO A 50 3.99 2.00 -9.15
N ARG A 51 4.38 0.72 -9.12
CA ARG A 51 4.14 -0.15 -7.98
C ARG A 51 4.94 0.33 -6.77
N LEU A 52 4.47 -0.01 -5.56
CA LEU A 52 5.15 0.38 -4.32
C LEU A 52 6.67 0.10 -4.31
N PRO A 53 7.17 -1.09 -4.71
CA PRO A 53 8.62 -1.33 -4.73
C PRO A 53 9.37 -0.34 -5.64
N ASN A 54 8.85 -0.09 -6.84
CA ASN A 54 9.47 0.81 -7.81
C ASN A 54 9.45 2.27 -7.32
N LEU A 55 8.40 2.69 -6.62
CA LEU A 55 8.32 4.01 -5.99
C LEU A 55 9.44 4.20 -4.96
N ILE A 56 9.70 3.19 -4.12
CA ILE A 56 10.74 3.26 -3.09
C ILE A 56 12.15 3.18 -3.71
N MET A 57 12.36 2.28 -4.66
CA MET A 57 13.66 2.11 -5.33
C MET A 57 14.11 3.34 -6.12
N GLN A 58 13.19 4.22 -6.52
CA GLN A 58 13.55 5.52 -7.12
C GLN A 58 14.24 6.48 -6.14
N HIS A 59 14.15 6.22 -4.84
CA HIS A 59 14.60 7.14 -3.80
C HIS A 59 15.60 6.51 -2.80
N VAL A 60 15.85 5.19 -2.89
CA VAL A 60 16.69 4.45 -1.92
C VAL A 60 17.48 3.36 -2.62
N ASP A 61 18.80 3.32 -2.40
CA ASP A 61 19.72 2.48 -3.18
C ASP A 61 19.79 1.00 -2.72
N HIS A 62 20.07 0.72 -1.43
CA HIS A 62 20.47 -0.65 -1.00
C HIS A 62 19.76 -1.22 0.24
N SER A 63 19.13 -0.39 1.08
CA SER A 63 18.31 -0.82 2.23
C SER A 63 16.80 -0.79 1.94
N ALA A 64 16.42 -0.64 0.67
CA ALA A 64 15.02 -0.57 0.25
C ALA A 64 14.24 -1.86 0.53
N GLY A 65 14.89 -3.03 0.55
CA GLY A 65 14.20 -4.32 0.76
C GLY A 65 13.43 -4.38 2.07
N ASP A 66 14.10 -4.12 3.19
CA ASP A 66 13.45 -4.15 4.52
C ASP A 66 12.41 -3.02 4.67
N LEU A 67 12.62 -1.86 4.01
CA LEU A 67 11.64 -0.77 3.98
C LEU A 67 10.40 -1.14 3.15
N ILE A 68 10.59 -1.76 1.99
CA ILE A 68 9.52 -2.20 1.10
C ILE A 68 8.68 -3.26 1.81
N ASP A 69 9.32 -4.23 2.46
CA ASP A 69 8.62 -5.28 3.22
C ASP A 69 7.78 -4.69 4.36
N LEU A 70 8.37 -3.76 5.13
CA LEU A 70 7.65 -3.03 6.18
C LEU A 70 6.43 -2.29 5.63
N LEU A 71 6.60 -1.52 4.55
CA LEU A 71 5.53 -0.73 3.95
C LEU A 71 4.44 -1.63 3.33
N GLN A 72 4.81 -2.76 2.72
CA GLN A 72 3.85 -3.74 2.22
C GLN A 72 3.01 -4.33 3.36
N GLY A 73 3.63 -4.64 4.50
CA GLY A 73 2.93 -5.08 5.70
C GLY A 73 1.98 -4.03 6.27
N LEU A 74 2.45 -2.77 6.40
CA LEU A 74 1.66 -1.66 6.95
C LEU A 74 0.52 -1.22 6.02
N LEU A 75 0.68 -1.33 4.70
CA LEU A 75 -0.28 -0.88 3.70
C LEU A 75 -1.18 -2.00 3.18
N ARG A 76 -1.20 -3.18 3.81
CA ARG A 76 -2.18 -4.22 3.46
C ARG A 76 -3.60 -3.71 3.61
N TYR A 77 -4.43 -4.05 2.63
CA TYR A 77 -5.83 -3.66 2.61
C TYR A 77 -6.58 -4.23 3.81
N ASP A 78 -6.55 -5.56 3.96
CA ASP A 78 -7.27 -6.25 5.01
C ASP A 78 -6.66 -5.91 6.38
N PRO A 79 -7.42 -5.26 7.29
CA PRO A 79 -6.94 -4.95 8.64
C PRO A 79 -6.52 -6.17 9.44
N ALA A 80 -7.09 -7.35 9.17
CA ALA A 80 -6.73 -8.59 9.86
C ALA A 80 -5.34 -9.10 9.45
N GLU A 81 -4.92 -8.82 8.21
CA GLU A 81 -3.60 -9.17 7.69
C GLU A 81 -2.56 -8.04 7.82
N ARG A 82 -3.02 -6.82 8.13
CA ARG A 82 -2.16 -5.64 8.23
C ARG A 82 -1.23 -5.75 9.42
N LEU A 83 0.05 -5.46 9.18
CA LEU A 83 1.09 -5.46 10.19
C LEU A 83 0.72 -4.50 11.33
N LYS A 84 0.70 -5.00 12.57
CA LYS A 84 0.36 -4.17 13.74
C LYS A 84 1.54 -3.31 14.15
N ALA A 85 1.27 -2.17 14.79
CA ALA A 85 2.31 -1.24 15.24
C ALA A 85 3.40 -1.93 16.10
N ARG A 86 3.01 -2.82 17.02
CA ARG A 86 3.97 -3.55 17.88
C ARG A 86 4.86 -4.52 17.09
N GLU A 87 4.33 -5.11 16.03
CA GLU A 87 5.07 -6.01 15.14
C GLU A 87 5.99 -5.20 14.21
N ALA A 88 5.49 -4.09 13.69
CA ALA A 88 6.24 -3.15 12.86
C ALA A 88 7.46 -2.58 13.59
N LEU A 89 7.35 -2.21 14.88
CA LEU A 89 8.48 -1.74 15.68
C LEU A 89 9.59 -2.80 15.87
N ARG A 90 9.27 -4.09 15.67
CA ARG A 90 10.22 -5.21 15.74
C ARG A 90 10.76 -5.61 14.36
N HIS A 91 10.37 -4.90 13.31
CA HIS A 91 10.73 -5.24 11.93
C HIS A 91 12.25 -5.12 11.68
N PRO A 92 12.84 -5.95 10.80
CA PRO A 92 14.25 -5.83 10.39
C PRO A 92 14.67 -4.42 9.99
N PHE A 93 13.77 -3.67 9.35
CA PHE A 93 13.99 -2.25 9.01
C PHE A 93 14.44 -1.40 10.20
N PHE A 94 13.87 -1.59 11.39
CA PHE A 94 14.26 -0.83 12.60
C PHE A 94 15.33 -1.53 13.44
N THR A 95 15.52 -2.84 13.27
CA THR A 95 16.38 -3.64 14.16
C THR A 95 17.75 -3.99 13.57
N ARG A 96 17.90 -4.02 12.24
CA ARG A 96 19.20 -4.30 11.60
C ARG A 96 20.20 -3.15 11.73
N ASP A 97 19.73 -1.90 11.79
CA ASP A 97 20.60 -0.71 11.89
C ASP A 97 21.04 -0.33 13.31
N LEU A 98 20.45 -0.94 14.36
CA LEU A 98 20.96 -0.79 15.73
C LEU A 98 22.39 -1.32 15.92
N ARG A 99 22.88 -2.17 15.02
CA ARG A 99 24.28 -2.62 15.03
C ARG A 99 25.23 -1.68 14.30
N ARG A 100 24.73 -0.71 13.52
CA ARG A 100 25.53 0.24 12.75
C ARG A 100 25.69 1.60 13.43
N TYR A 101 24.70 2.01 14.21
CA TYR A 101 24.80 3.19 15.09
C TYR A 101 25.07 2.71 16.51
N GLY A 102 26.35 2.58 16.85
CA GLY A 102 26.83 2.22 18.18
C GLY A 102 26.39 3.21 19.24
N TYR A 103 25.17 3.07 19.74
CA TYR A 103 24.79 3.51 21.07
C TYR A 103 24.66 2.26 21.92
N LEU A 104 25.80 1.87 22.48
CA LEU A 104 25.89 1.06 23.69
C LEU A 104 25.09 1.77 24.79
N LEU A 105 24.13 1.07 25.39
CA LEU A 105 23.82 1.27 26.80
C LEU A 105 24.74 0.35 27.61
#